data_AF-A0A351YE84-F1
#
_entry.id   AF-A0A351YE84-F1
#
_cell.length_a   1.000
_cell.length_b   1.000
_cell.length_c   1.000
_cell.angle_alpha   90.00
_cell.angle_beta   90.00
_cell.angle_gamma   90.00
#
_symmetry.space_group_name_H-M   'P 1'
#
loop_
_entity.id
_entity.type
_entity.pdbx_description
1 polymer ?
#
loop_
_entity_poly.entity_id
_entity_poly.type
_entity_poly.pdbx_seq_one_letter_code
_entity_poly.pdbx_strand_id
1 'polypeptide(L)' 'MKAIQLSPAQLTLLESFAHMQTQEEADELSRVIRDYYARKLDEELEKLWEDGTLNQQKLDELSGQHLRTPYKE' A
#
# COMPACT_ATOMS: atom_id res chain seq x y z
N MET A 1 5.41 -28.05 7.96
CA MET A 1 5.32 -26.74 7.31
C MET A 1 3.91 -26.20 7.53
N LYS A 2 3.74 -24.94 7.97
CA LYS A 2 2.40 -24.35 8.18
C LYS A 2 1.84 -23.97 6.81
N ALA A 3 0.68 -24.51 6.45
CA ALA A 3 0.02 -24.13 5.20
C ALA A 3 -0.41 -22.66 5.29
N ILE A 4 0.07 -21.83 4.37
CA ILE A 4 -0.40 -20.44 4.22
C ILE A 4 -1.79 -20.53 3.60
N GLN A 5 -2.83 -20.22 4.37
CA GLN A 5 -4.19 -20.10 3.85
C GLN A 5 -4.32 -18.74 3.19
N LEU A 6 -4.33 -18.72 1.85
CA LEU A 6 -4.53 -17.50 1.07
C LEU A 6 -6.01 -17.14 1.02
N SER A 7 -6.31 -15.84 1.09
CA SER A 7 -7.68 -15.35 0.87
C SER A 7 -8.09 -15.50 -0.59
N PRO A 8 -9.40 -15.49 -0.91
CA PRO A 8 -9.86 -15.55 -2.30
C PRO A 8 -9.22 -14.47 -3.20
N ALA A 9 -9.08 -13.24 -2.70
CA ALA A 9 -8.45 -12.15 -3.45
C ALA A 9 -6.95 -12.41 -3.72
N GLN A 10 -6.25 -13.01 -2.77
CA GLN A 10 -4.85 -13.39 -2.95
C GLN A 10 -4.70 -14.51 -3.99
N LEU A 11 -5.64 -15.46 -4.04
CA LEU A 11 -5.67 -16.50 -5.05
C LEU A 11 -5.94 -15.93 -6.45
N THR A 12 -6.88 -14.99 -6.60
CA THR A 12 -7.15 -14.34 -7.90
C THR A 12 -5.93 -13.60 -8.45
N LEU A 13 -5.18 -12.90 -7.58
CA LEU A 13 -3.93 -12.26 -7.99
C LEU A 13 -2.88 -13.29 -8.40
N LEU A 14 -2.74 -14.38 -7.64
CA LEU A 14 -1.82 -15.46 -7.96
C LEU A 14 -2.15 -16.13 -9.30
N GLU A 15 -3.44 -16.37 -9.56
CA GLU A 15 -3.93 -16.88 -10.84
C GLU A 15 -3.61 -15.90 -11.97
N SER A 16 -3.74 -14.59 -11.75
CA SER A 16 -3.39 -13.57 -12.75
C SER A 16 -1.89 -13.59 -13.07
N PHE A 17 -1.03 -13.73 -12.05
CA PHE A 17 0.42 -13.89 -12.24
C PHE A 17 0.77 -15.18 -12.98
N ALA A 18 0.02 -16.27 -12.80
CA ALA A 18 0.27 -17.54 -13.48
C ALA A 18 0.12 -17.46 -15.02
N HIS A 19 -0.58 -16.45 -15.53
CA HIS A 19 -0.74 -16.20 -16.96
C HIS A 19 0.32 -15.27 -17.54
N MET A 20 1.17 -14.67 -16.71
CA MET A 20 2.26 -13.80 -17.13
C MET A 20 3.48 -14.63 -17.52
N GLN A 21 4.13 -14.26 -18.61
CA GLN A 21 5.27 -14.98 -19.17
C GLN A 21 6.60 -14.35 -18.76
N THR A 22 6.57 -13.09 -18.32
CA THR A 22 7.77 -12.31 -17.99
C THR A 22 7.68 -11.66 -16.62
N GLN A 23 8.84 -11.36 -16.04
CA GLN A 23 8.93 -10.59 -14.80
C GLN A 23 8.45 -9.13 -15.01
N GLU A 24 8.60 -8.59 -16.22
CA GLU A 24 8.20 -7.22 -16.55
C GLU A 24 6.67 -7.06 -16.44
N GLU A 25 5.89 -8.00 -16.96
CA GLU A 25 4.42 -8.01 -16.81
C GLU A 25 3.99 -8.08 -15.34
N ALA A 26 4.71 -8.85 -14.53
CA ALA A 26 4.46 -8.93 -13.09
C ALA A 26 4.77 -7.62 -12.36
N ASP A 27 5.87 -6.95 -12.74
CA ASP A 27 6.26 -5.66 -12.19
C ASP A 27 5.27 -4.55 -12.60
N GLU A 28 4.76 -4.58 -13.83
CA GLU A 28 3.70 -3.67 -14.29
C GLU A 28 2.41 -3.85 -13.48
N LEU A 29 1.93 -5.09 -13.28
CA LEU A 29 0.77 -5.33 -12.45
C LEU A 29 1.02 -4.92 -10.99
N SER A 30 2.23 -5.15 -10.46
CA SER A 30 2.61 -4.67 -9.14
C SER A 30 2.50 -3.15 -9.02
N ARG A 31 2.92 -2.40 -10.04
CA ARG A 31 2.77 -0.94 -10.09
C ARG A 31 1.31 -0.54 -10.08
N VAL A 32 0.46 -1.14 -10.91
CA VAL A 32 -0.99 -0.85 -10.94
C VAL A 32 -1.64 -1.04 -9.57
N ILE A 33 -1.29 -2.12 -8.86
CA ILE A 33 -1.80 -2.39 -7.51
C ILE A 33 -1.30 -1.33 -6.52
N ARG A 34 -0.02 -0.95 -6.57
CA ARG A 34 0.55 0.11 -5.71
C ARG A 34 -0.13 1.45 -5.96
N ASP A 35 -0.32 1.81 -7.21
CA ASP A 35 -0.96 3.06 -7.61
C ASP A 35 -2.42 3.10 -7.16
N TYR A 36 -3.14 1.97 -7.20
CA TYR A 36 -4.49 1.87 -6.64
C TYR A 36 -4.52 2.20 -5.14
N TYR A 37 -3.60 1.64 -4.35
CA TYR A 37 -3.52 1.92 -2.92
C TYR A 37 -3.01 3.32 -2.61
N ALA A 38 -2.07 3.84 -3.40
CA ALA A 38 -1.58 5.22 -3.27
C ALA A 38 -2.72 6.22 -3.46
N ARG A 39 -3.50 6.09 -4.55
CA ARG A 39 -4.68 6.95 -4.78
C ARG A 39 -5.69 6.87 -3.66
N LYS A 40 -5.99 5.67 -3.16
CA LYS A 40 -6.91 5.50 -2.04
C LYS A 40 -6.38 6.14 -0.76
N LEU A 41 -5.07 6.05 -0.50
CA LEU A 41 -4.44 6.71 0.63
C LEU A 41 -4.58 8.24 0.51
N ASP A 42 -4.29 8.79 -0.67
CA ASP A 42 -4.41 10.21 -0.94
C ASP A 42 -5.86 10.70 -0.74
N GLU A 43 -6.85 9.98 -1.27
CA GLU A 43 -8.28 10.27 -1.08
C GLU A 43 -8.68 10.28 0.41
N GLU A 44 -8.17 9.34 1.22
CA GLU A 44 -8.45 9.33 2.66
C GLU A 44 -7.73 10.46 3.39
N LEU A 45 -6.51 10.82 2.99
CA LEU A 45 -5.78 11.96 3.55
C LEU A 45 -6.49 13.29 3.25
N GLU A 46 -7.03 13.45 2.03
CA GLU A 46 -7.85 14.61 1.66
C GLU A 46 -9.10 14.72 2.53
N LYS A 47 -9.83 13.61 2.75
CA LYS A 47 -11.00 13.60 3.65
C LYS A 47 -10.64 14.04 5.08
N LEU A 48 -9.54 13.51 5.61
CA LEU A 48 -9.05 13.88 6.94
C LEU A 48 -8.62 15.35 7.00
N TRP A 49 -8.14 15.91 5.90
CA TRP A 49 -7.81 17.33 5.82
C TRP A 49 -9.08 18.20 5.80
N GLU A 50 -10.07 17.83 4.98
CA GLU A 50 -11.34 18.53 4.87
C GLU A 50 -12.17 18.52 6.16
N ASP A 51 -12.16 17.40 6.89
CA ASP A 51 -12.88 17.27 8.16
C ASP A 51 -12.14 17.90 9.36
N GLY A 52 -10.91 18.39 9.15
CA GLY A 52 -10.07 19.04 10.16
C GLY A 52 -9.39 18.07 11.14
N THR A 53 -9.57 16.76 10.97
CA THR A 53 -8.88 15.72 11.75
C THR A 53 -7.39 15.74 11.47
N LEU A 54 -6.99 16.02 10.24
CA LEU A 54 -5.62 16.30 9.83
C LEU A 54 -5.47 17.78 9.53
N ASN A 55 -4.40 18.40 10.03
CA ASN A 55 -4.08 19.80 9.77
C ASN A 55 -2.58 20.02 9.91
N GLN A 56 -2.09 21.21 9.56
CA GLN A 56 -0.66 21.53 9.59
C GLN A 56 -0.02 21.28 10.97
N GLN A 57 -0.69 21.67 12.07
CA GLN A 57 -0.16 21.46 13.42
C GLN A 57 0.04 19.97 13.73
N LYS A 58 -0.93 19.11 13.39
CA LYS A 58 -0.81 17.66 13.59
C LYS A 58 0.25 17.03 12.69
N LEU A 59 0.45 17.54 11.47
CA LEU A 59 1.56 17.11 10.62
C LEU A 59 2.92 17.46 11.22
N ASP A 60 3.06 18.67 11.78
CA ASP A 60 4.29 19.10 12.43
C ASP A 60 4.59 18.23 13.66
N GLU A 61 3.57 17.89 14.45
CA GLU A 61 3.68 16.95 15.57
C GLU A 61 4.09 15.54 15.11
N LEU A 62 3.55 15.03 14.00
CA LEU A 62 3.90 13.72 13.43
C LEU A 62 5.32 13.68 12.87
N SER A 63 5.76 14.76 12.24
CA SER A 63 7.11 14.89 11.67
C SER A 63 8.20 14.66 12.72
N GLY A 64 7.98 15.12 13.96
CA GLY A 64 8.91 14.95 15.08
C GLY A 64 8.94 13.54 15.71
N GLN A 65 8.04 12.62 15.35
CA GLN A 65 7.87 11.34 16.05
C GLN A 65 8.76 10.19 15.52
N HIS A 66 9.53 10.41 14.45
CA HIS A 66 10.45 9.41 13.86
C HIS A 66 9.83 8.01 13.66
N LEU A 67 8.55 7.94 13.27
CA LEU A 67 7.77 6.69 13.15
C LEU A 67 8.17 5.76 11.98
N ARG A 68 9.28 6.05 11.29
CA ARG A 68 9.77 5.20 10.20
C ARG A 68 10.24 3.86 10.77
N THR A 69 10.04 2.79 10.00
CA THR A 69 10.59 1.47 10.33
C THR A 69 12.09 1.60 10.56
N PRO A 70 12.63 1.15 11.71
CA PRO A 70 14.07 1.21 11.97
C PRO A 70 14.81 0.39 10.91
N TYR A 71 15.90 0.97 10.39
CA TYR A 71 16.78 0.24 9.49
C TYR A 71 17.41 -0.92 10.26
N LYS A 72 17.29 -2.12 9.72
CA LYS A 72 18.06 -3.27 10.22
C LYS A 72 19.47 -3.13 9.65
N GLU A 73 20.46 -2.94 10.52
CA GLU A 73 21.88 -3.13 10.18
C GLU A 73 22.19 -4.61 9.95
#